data_AF-A0A0J1D8S4-F1
#
_entry.id   AF-A0A0J1D8S4-F1
#
_cell.length_a   1.000
_cell.length_b   1.000
_cell.length_c   1.000
_cell.angle_alpha   90.00
_cell.angle_beta   90.00
_cell.angle_gamma   90.00
#
_symmetry.space_group_name_H-M   'P 1'
#
loop_
_entity.id
_entity.type
_entity.pdbx_description
1 polymer ?
#
loop_
_entity_poly.entity_id
_entity_poly.type
_entity_poly.pdbx_seq_one_letter_code
_entity_poly.pdbx_strand_id
1 'polypeptide(L)'
;MKRSNGAAALLSALVFPGVGQWYQRRRRLALLFALPALVAGFVYLNFALDEASAVADQVLSGAVALDPAAIAAKVEAQPSSWIVTLSGWVFVVCWVGSVVETLVGKKQL
;
A
#
# COMPACT_ATOMS: atom_id res chain seq x y z
N MET A 1 26.48 -7.58 -15.16
CA MET A 1 26.01 -6.17 -15.04
C MET A 1 25.73 -5.85 -13.57
N LYS A 2 26.34 -4.80 -13.01
CA LYS A 2 26.14 -4.38 -11.61
C LYS A 2 24.77 -3.69 -11.51
N ARG A 3 23.85 -4.24 -10.71
CA ARG A 3 22.52 -3.64 -10.52
C ARG A 3 22.64 -2.34 -9.72
N SER A 4 22.02 -1.27 -10.21
CA SER A 4 22.10 0.07 -9.61
C SER A 4 21.14 0.21 -8.44
N ASN A 5 21.56 0.96 -7.42
CA ASN A 5 20.73 1.28 -6.27
C ASN A 5 19.56 2.18 -6.67
N GLY A 6 19.78 3.16 -7.58
CA GLY A 6 18.72 4.03 -8.06
C GLY A 6 17.58 3.29 -8.76
N ALA A 7 17.90 2.34 -9.66
CA ALA A 7 16.86 1.52 -10.30
C ALA A 7 16.11 0.65 -9.28
N ALA A 8 16.83 0.07 -8.31
CA ALA A 8 16.19 -0.70 -7.24
C ALA A 8 15.24 0.15 -6.39
N ALA A 9 15.65 1.36 -6.02
CA ALA A 9 14.83 2.29 -5.26
C ALA A 9 13.57 2.71 -6.00
N LEU A 10 13.69 3.00 -7.30
CA LEU A 10 12.54 3.31 -8.14
C LEU A 10 11.58 2.11 -8.26
N LEU A 11 12.12 0.89 -8.38
CA LEU A 11 11.30 -0.31 -8.37
C LEU A 11 10.54 -0.49 -7.04
N SER A 12 11.20 -0.28 -5.90
CA SER A 12 10.52 -0.32 -4.59
C SER A 12 9.50 0.81 -4.39
N ALA A 13 9.79 2.01 -4.93
CA ALA A 13 8.94 3.18 -4.79
C ALA A 13 7.70 3.12 -5.68
N LEU A 14 7.86 2.70 -6.94
CA LEU A 14 6.83 2.81 -7.98
C LEU A 14 6.11 1.49 -8.28
N VAL A 15 6.76 0.34 -8.04
CA VAL A 15 6.14 -0.96 -8.33
C VAL A 15 5.55 -1.54 -7.06
N PHE A 16 6.40 -1.92 -6.10
CA PHE A 16 5.94 -2.48 -4.83
C PHE A 16 7.09 -2.57 -3.80
N PRO A 17 6.80 -2.42 -2.48
CA PRO A 17 7.80 -2.65 -1.43
C PRO A 17 8.47 -4.04 -1.57
N GLY A 18 9.80 -4.08 -1.62
CA GLY A 18 10.58 -5.32 -1.75
C GLY A 18 11.07 -5.65 -3.17
N VAL A 19 10.51 -5.03 -4.21
CA VAL A 19 10.89 -5.32 -5.62
C VAL A 19 12.32 -4.87 -5.91
N GLY A 20 12.77 -3.74 -5.35
CA GLY A 20 14.15 -3.28 -5.47
C GLY A 20 15.15 -4.27 -4.88
N GLN A 21 14.84 -4.83 -3.70
CA GLN A 21 15.66 -5.87 -3.07
C GLN A 21 15.69 -7.14 -3.91
N TRP A 22 14.54 -7.53 -4.48
CA TRP A 22 14.44 -8.68 -5.38
C TRP A 22 15.29 -8.50 -6.62
N TYR A 23 15.21 -7.32 -7.24
CA TYR A 23 16.08 -6.93 -8.34
C TYR A 23 17.55 -7.09 -7.92
N GLN A 24 17.96 -6.58 -6.77
CA GLN A 24 19.32 -6.73 -6.24
C GLN A 24 19.71 -8.18 -5.80
N ARG A 25 18.85 -9.18 -5.98
CA ARG A 25 19.00 -10.58 -5.48
C ARG A 25 19.03 -10.72 -3.96
N ARG A 26 18.66 -9.69 -3.20
CA ARG A 26 18.54 -9.74 -1.73
C ARG A 26 17.17 -10.30 -1.32
N ARG A 27 16.91 -11.58 -1.64
CA ARG A 27 15.58 -12.21 -1.49
C ARG A 27 15.04 -12.16 -0.05
N ARG A 28 15.91 -12.31 0.96
CA ARG A 28 15.49 -12.25 2.37
C ARG A 28 14.91 -10.87 2.72
N LEU A 29 15.59 -9.80 2.31
CA LEU A 29 15.10 -8.44 2.52
C LEU A 29 13.89 -8.12 1.63
N ALA A 30 13.85 -8.67 0.42
CA ALA A 30 12.66 -8.55 -0.44
C ALA A 30 11.42 -9.11 0.25
N LEU A 31 11.52 -10.33 0.81
CA LEU A 31 10.41 -10.95 1.54
C LEU A 31 10.06 -10.21 2.84
N LEU A 32 11.06 -9.67 3.55
CA LEU A 32 10.87 -8.89 4.77
C LEU A 32 9.97 -7.68 4.54
N PHE A 33 10.09 -6.98 3.41
CA PHE A 33 9.24 -5.83 3.09
C PHE A 33 7.98 -6.24 2.32
N ALA A 34 8.07 -7.20 1.41
CA ALA A 34 6.97 -7.53 0.51
C ALA A 34 5.82 -8.26 1.21
N LEU A 35 6.11 -9.24 2.07
CA LEU A 35 5.06 -10.03 2.74
C LEU A 35 4.16 -9.18 3.66
N PRO A 36 4.70 -8.39 4.61
CA PRO A 36 3.85 -7.55 5.44
C PRO A 36 3.12 -6.47 4.62
N ALA A 37 3.77 -5.89 3.60
CA ALA A 37 3.09 -4.96 2.69
C ALA A 37 1.95 -5.63 1.92
N LEU A 38 2.10 -6.88 1.47
CA LEU A 38 1.03 -7.61 0.78
C LEU A 38 -0.16 -7.86 1.70
N VAL A 39 0.09 -8.34 2.92
CA VAL A 39 -0.96 -8.61 3.90
C VAL A 39 -1.69 -7.31 4.28
N ALA A 40 -0.94 -6.27 4.62
CA ALA A 40 -1.50 -4.97 5.00
C ALA A 40 -2.27 -4.32 3.84
N GLY A 41 -1.72 -4.36 2.63
CA GLY A 41 -2.38 -3.86 1.42
C GLY A 41 -3.65 -4.64 1.11
N PHE A 42 -3.65 -5.97 1.28
CA PHE A 42 -4.85 -6.79 1.09
C PHE A 42 -5.95 -6.43 2.08
N VAL A 43 -5.62 -6.30 3.38
CA VAL A 43 -6.60 -5.89 4.41
C VAL A 43 -7.18 -4.51 4.09
N TYR A 44 -6.32 -3.55 3.75
CA TYR A 44 -6.75 -2.19 3.42
C TYR A 44 -7.62 -2.14 2.15
N LEU A 45 -7.23 -2.89 1.11
CA LEU A 45 -7.97 -2.95 -0.15
C LEU A 45 -9.36 -3.57 0.03
N ASN A 46 -9.50 -4.62 0.83
CA ASN A 46 -10.82 -5.20 1.11
C ASN A 46 -11.73 -4.19 1.80
N PHE A 47 -11.23 -3.48 2.81
CA PHE A 47 -11.98 -2.40 3.46
C PHE A 47 -12.42 -1.32 2.47
N ALA A 48 -11.52 -0.87 1.60
CA ALA A 48 -11.84 0.15 0.59
C ALA A 48 -12.88 -0.32 -0.43
N LEU A 49 -12.86 -1.61 -0.82
CA LEU A 49 -13.86 -2.19 -1.71
C LEU A 49 -15.22 -2.33 -1.04
N ASP A 50 -15.26 -2.75 0.22
CA ASP A 50 -16.50 -2.84 1.01
C ASP A 50 -17.12 -1.45 1.20
N GLU A 51 -16.30 -0.45 1.51
CA GLU A 51 -16.72 0.94 1.66
C GLU A 51 -17.26 1.52 0.35
N ALA A 52 -16.53 1.33 -0.76
CA ALA A 52 -16.96 1.79 -2.08
C ALA A 52 -18.29 1.14 -2.50
N SER A 53 -18.47 -0.15 -2.21
CA SER A 53 -19.70 -0.89 -2.50
C SER A 53 -20.88 -0.36 -1.67
N ALA A 54 -20.67 -0.14 -0.36
CA ALA A 54 -21.70 0.40 0.52
C ALA A 54 -22.15 1.81 0.13
N VAL A 55 -21.23 2.66 -0.34
CA VAL A 55 -21.56 4.00 -0.86
C VAL A 55 -22.29 3.90 -2.20
N ALA A 56 -21.86 3.00 -3.10
CA ALA A 56 -22.54 2.77 -4.36
C ALA A 56 -24.00 2.32 -4.16
N ASP A 57 -24.26 1.41 -3.23
CA ASP A 57 -25.62 0.95 -2.90
C ASP A 57 -26.51 2.09 -2.36
N GLN A 58 -25.95 3.00 -1.56
CA GLN A 58 -26.66 4.18 -1.07
C GLN A 58 -27.01 5.16 -2.19
N VAL A 59 -26.13 5.33 -3.17
CA VAL A 59 -26.40 6.17 -4.35
C VAL A 59 -27.47 5.54 -5.23
N LEU A 60 -27.37 4.23 -5.50
CA LEU A 60 -28.32 3.50 -6.36
C LEU A 60 -29.73 3.41 -5.75
N SER A 61 -29.83 3.32 -4.43
CA SER A 61 -31.11 3.35 -3.71
C SER A 61 -31.73 4.75 -3.58
N GLY A 62 -31.01 5.81 -4.00
CA GLY A 62 -31.43 7.20 -3.85
C GLY A 62 -31.28 7.75 -2.43
N ALA A 63 -30.66 7.01 -1.51
CA ALA A 63 -30.38 7.44 -0.13
C ALA A 63 -29.30 8.53 -0.06
N VAL A 64 -28.40 8.57 -1.04
CA VAL A 64 -27.38 9.61 -1.23
C VAL A 64 -27.57 10.24 -2.61
N ALA A 65 -27.55 11.57 -2.67
CA ALA A 65 -27.60 12.27 -3.93
C ALA A 65 -26.39 11.90 -4.80
N LEU A 66 -26.59 11.77 -6.11
CA LEU A 66 -25.51 11.59 -7.09
C LEU A 66 -24.75 12.91 -7.28
N ASP A 67 -24.13 13.38 -6.20
CA ASP A 67 -23.38 14.62 -6.08
C ASP A 67 -22.00 14.29 -5.48
N PRO A 68 -20.89 14.73 -6.11
CA PRO A 68 -19.54 14.42 -5.63
C PRO A 68 -19.28 14.86 -4.19
N ALA A 69 -19.84 16.00 -3.75
CA ALA A 69 -19.62 16.48 -2.39
C ALA A 69 -20.36 15.62 -1.35
N ALA A 70 -21.60 15.21 -1.64
CA ALA A 70 -22.35 14.29 -0.80
C ALA A 70 -21.69 12.90 -0.70
N ILE A 71 -21.13 12.39 -1.80
CA ILE A 71 -20.43 11.11 -1.83
C ILE A 71 -19.13 11.19 -1.02
N ALA A 72 -18.32 12.23 -1.21
CA ALA A 72 -17.07 12.41 -0.47
C ALA A 72 -17.31 12.49 1.04
N ALA A 73 -18.33 13.24 1.47
CA ALA A 73 -18.70 13.34 2.88
C ALA A 73 -19.12 12.00 3.49
N LYS A 74 -19.73 11.10 2.69
CA LYS A 74 -20.11 9.75 3.15
C LYS A 74 -18.91 8.82 3.32
N VAL A 75 -17.98 8.87 2.38
CA VAL A 75 -16.70 8.15 2.48
C VAL A 75 -15.92 8.64 3.70
N GLU A 76 -15.77 9.95 3.87
CA GLU A 76 -15.03 10.52 5.00
C GLU A 76 -15.66 10.23 6.38
N ALA A 77 -16.99 10.11 6.44
CA ALA A 77 -17.71 9.81 7.67
C ALA A 77 -17.60 8.33 8.09
N GLN A 78 -17.13 7.44 7.21
CA GLN A 78 -17.08 6.01 7.50
C GLN A 78 -15.89 5.72 8.44
N PRO A 79 -16.14 5.28 9.68
CA PRO A 79 -15.05 5.01 10.61
C PRO A 79 -14.27 3.76 10.19
N SER A 80 -12.95 3.89 10.06
CA SER A 80 -12.08 2.74 9.85
C SER A 80 -11.81 2.02 11.18
N SER A 81 -11.81 0.68 11.17
CA SER A 81 -11.33 -0.12 12.30
C SER A 81 -9.83 0.13 12.55
N TRP A 82 -9.39 -0.02 13.81
CA TRP A 82 -7.98 0.10 14.18
C TRP A 82 -7.06 -0.82 13.35
N ILE A 83 -7.57 -1.97 12.90
CA ILE A 83 -6.83 -2.94 12.06
C ILE A 83 -6.53 -2.32 10.68
N VAL A 84 -7.48 -1.59 10.11
CA VAL A 84 -7.32 -0.93 8.80
C VAL A 84 -6.33 0.21 8.91
N THR A 85 -6.47 1.03 9.97
CA THR A 85 -5.52 2.11 10.27
C THR A 85 -4.10 1.57 10.44
N LEU A 86 -3.94 0.51 11.23
CA LEU A 86 -2.64 -0.13 11.43
C LEU A 86 -2.07 -0.70 10.13
N SER A 87 -2.92 -1.31 9.29
CA SER A 87 -2.51 -1.84 7.99
C SER A 87 -1.97 -0.74 7.07
N GLY A 88 -2.63 0.43 7.02
CA GLY A 88 -2.12 1.60 6.31
C GLY A 88 -0.71 2.00 6.77
N TRP A 89 -0.50 2.09 8.09
CA TRP A 89 0.82 2.40 8.65
C TRP A 89 1.88 1.34 8.35
N VAL A 90 1.55 0.05 8.50
CA VAL A 90 2.46 -1.06 8.17
C VAL A 90 2.87 -1.00 6.70
N PHE A 91 1.92 -0.74 5.80
CA PHE A 91 2.19 -0.61 4.38
C PHE A 91 3.16 0.55 4.10
N VAL A 92 2.90 1.73 4.67
CA VAL A 92 3.75 2.92 4.50
C VAL A 92 5.16 2.69 5.05
N VAL A 93 5.28 2.07 6.23
CA VAL A 93 6.58 1.74 6.85
C VAL A 93 7.35 0.76 5.97
N CYS A 94 6.70 -0.28 5.45
CA CYS A 94 7.34 -1.22 4.53
C CYS A 94 7.79 -0.55 3.23
N TRP A 95 6.97 0.34 2.70
CA TRP A 95 7.26 1.09 1.47
C TRP A 95 8.46 2.02 1.63
N VAL A 96 8.42 2.94 2.61
CA VAL A 96 9.53 3.86 2.89
C VAL A 96 10.78 3.07 3.26
N GLY A 97 10.66 2.06 4.13
CA GLY A 97 11.77 1.22 4.55
C GLY A 97 12.43 0.50 3.36
N SER A 98 11.64 -0.04 2.44
CA SER A 98 12.16 -0.72 1.24
C SER A 98 12.91 0.23 0.29
N VAL A 99 12.39 1.45 0.11
CA VAL A 99 13.06 2.48 -0.73
C VAL A 99 14.38 2.91 -0.09
N VAL A 100 14.38 3.24 1.20
CA VAL A 100 15.59 3.67 1.91
C VAL A 100 16.64 2.55 1.96
N GLU A 101 16.24 1.30 2.21
CA GLU A 101 17.17 0.17 2.24
C GLU A 101 17.84 -0.06 0.89
N THR A 102 17.12 0.08 -0.23
CA THR A 102 17.73 -0.13 -1.56
C THR A 102 18.65 1.00 -2.00
N LEU A 103 18.43 2.22 -1.50
CA LEU A 103 19.28 3.38 -1.72
C LEU A 103 20.59 3.30 -0.91
N VAL A 104 20.47 3.06 0.40
CA VAL A 104 21.57 3.22 1.38
C VAL A 104 22.16 1.88 1.83
N GLY A 105 21.42 0.78 1.70
CA GLY A 105 21.80 -0.54 2.21
C GLY A 105 23.05 -1.10 1.53
N LYS A 106 24.06 -1.41 2.36
CA LYS A 106 25.29 -2.06 1.92
C LYS A 106 24.98 -3.38 1.22
N LYS A 107 25.74 -3.70 0.16
CA LYS A 107 25.64 -5.01 -0.49
C LYS A 107 26.01 -6.08 0.53
N GLN A 108 25.04 -6.92 0.89
CA GLN A 108 25.34 -8.15 1.62
C GLN A 108 26.06 -9.08 0.64
N LEU A 109 27.28 -9.47 1.03
CA LEU A 109 28.22 -10.32 0.28
C LEU A 109 27.60 -11.66 -0.09
#